data_AF-A0A0X3P2Y1-F1
#
_entry.id   AF-A0A0X3P2Y1-F1
#
_cell.length_a   1.000
_cell.length_b   1.000
_cell.length_c   1.000
_cell.angle_alpha   90.00
_cell.angle_beta   90.00
_cell.angle_gamma   90.00
#
_symmetry.space_group_name_H-M   'P 1'
#
loop_
_entity.id
_entity.type
_entity.pdbx_description
1 polymer ?
#
loop_
_entity_poly.entity_id
_entity_poly.type
_entity_poly.pdbx_seq_one_letter_code
_entity_poly.pdbx_strand_id
1 'polypeptide(L)'
;MLFALSLLFFLRLTFGDLEGCSREKSRLARRILSKIFSETNLENLDLPDACPLKPSMDYFSIQDDMLIKNHEYNWECGFCGKRFYDAHFLEKHFDNRHNETLLLVGTVNPPAYF
;
A
#
# COMPACT_ATOMS: atom_id res chain seq x y z
N MET A 1 30.56 -23.61 3.05
CA MET A 1 29.12 -23.92 3.11
C MET A 1 28.34 -23.02 4.06
N LEU A 2 28.85 -22.69 5.26
CA LEU A 2 28.22 -21.76 6.21
C LEU A 2 28.03 -20.32 5.66
N PHE A 3 28.95 -19.84 4.83
CA PHE A 3 28.91 -18.49 4.25
C PHE A 3 27.73 -18.25 3.28
N ALA A 4 27.30 -19.30 2.57
CA ALA A 4 26.17 -19.21 1.64
C ALA A 4 24.84 -19.17 2.39
N LEU A 5 24.73 -19.91 3.50
CA LEU A 5 23.55 -19.91 4.37
C LEU A 5 23.42 -18.59 5.13
N SER A 6 24.53 -18.00 5.59
CA SER A 6 24.51 -16.67 6.19
C SER A 6 24.13 -15.60 5.16
N LEU A 7 24.67 -15.67 3.93
CA LEU A 7 24.32 -14.72 2.87
C LEU A 7 22.83 -14.81 2.48
N LEU A 8 22.28 -16.02 2.35
CA LEU A 8 20.84 -16.22 2.08
C LEU A 8 19.94 -15.74 3.24
N PHE A 9 20.40 -15.90 4.48
CA PHE A 9 19.71 -15.36 5.66
C PHE A 9 19.75 -13.83 5.69
N PHE A 10 20.89 -13.22 5.37
CA PHE A 10 20.99 -11.77 5.23
C PHE A 10 20.15 -11.26 4.06
N LEU A 11 20.09 -11.97 2.92
CA LEU A 11 19.21 -11.63 1.79
C LEU A 11 17.72 -11.70 2.17
N ARG A 12 17.29 -12.70 2.96
CA ARG A 12 15.92 -12.78 3.50
C ARG A 12 15.59 -11.64 4.47
N LEU A 13 16.58 -11.15 5.23
CA LEU A 13 16.39 -10.03 6.14
C LEU A 13 16.37 -8.67 5.43
N THR A 14 17.10 -8.53 4.32
CA THR A 14 17.10 -7.29 3.52
C THR A 14 15.94 -7.21 2.54
N PHE A 15 15.48 -8.35 2.03
CA PHE A 15 14.27 -8.49 1.22
C PHE A 15 13.24 -9.18 2.11
N GLY A 16 12.56 -8.39 2.95
CA GLY A 16 11.43 -8.90 3.72
C GLY A 16 10.48 -9.66 2.78
N ASP A 17 10.08 -10.86 3.17
CA ASP A 17 9.23 -11.73 2.38
C ASP A 17 7.96 -10.97 1.94
N LEU A 18 7.94 -10.53 0.67
CA LEU A 18 6.77 -9.95 0.00
C LEU A 18 5.65 -10.99 -0.21
N GLU A 19 5.92 -12.26 0.08
CA GLU A 19 4.91 -13.32 0.13
C GLU A 19 4.02 -13.15 1.37
N GLY A 20 3.03 -12.25 1.25
CA GLY A 20 1.95 -12.12 2.23
C GLY A 20 1.84 -10.77 2.92
N CYS A 21 2.13 -9.66 2.22
CA CYS A 21 1.78 -8.34 2.73
C CYS A 21 0.26 -8.25 2.93
N SER A 22 -0.18 -8.12 4.19
CA SER A 22 -1.60 -8.06 4.54
C SER A 22 -2.12 -6.64 4.36
N ARG A 23 -3.18 -6.48 3.58
CA ARG A 23 -3.85 -5.19 3.36
C ARG A 23 -4.29 -4.53 4.67
N GLU A 24 -4.86 -5.30 5.59
CA GLU A 24 -5.27 -4.80 6.91
C GLU A 24 -4.08 -4.28 7.73
N LYS A 25 -2.96 -5.01 7.74
CA LYS A 25 -1.74 -4.58 8.42
C LYS A 25 -1.13 -3.33 7.79
N SER A 26 -1.16 -3.22 6.46
CA SER A 26 -0.72 -2.01 5.73
C SER A 26 -1.57 -0.80 6.13
N ARG A 27 -2.90 -0.90 6.17
CA ARG A 27 -3.78 0.18 6.65
C ARG A 27 -3.52 0.57 8.09
N LEU A 28 -3.23 -0.40 8.97
CA LEU A 28 -2.84 -0.10 10.34
C LEU A 28 -1.51 0.66 10.39
N ALA A 29 -0.50 0.20 9.66
CA ALA A 29 0.79 0.87 9.57
C ALA A 29 0.65 2.31 9.02
N ARG A 30 -0.12 2.51 7.95
CA ARG A 30 -0.42 3.84 7.37
C ARG A 30 -1.00 4.78 8.41
N ARG A 31 -2.01 4.34 9.17
CA ARG A 31 -2.66 5.15 10.22
C ARG A 31 -1.69 5.56 11.34
N ILE A 32 -0.80 4.64 11.74
CA ILE A 32 0.20 4.92 12.77
C ILE A 32 1.24 5.91 12.24
N LEU A 33 1.77 5.66 11.04
CA LEU A 33 2.80 6.49 10.43
C LEU A 33 2.30 7.89 10.09
N SER A 34 1.08 8.03 9.56
CA SER A 34 0.48 9.33 9.26
C SER A 34 0.35 10.18 10.53
N LYS A 35 -0.05 9.57 11.65
CA LYS A 35 -0.13 10.24 12.94
C LYS A 35 1.25 10.71 13.42
N ILE A 36 2.25 9.82 13.37
CA ILE A 36 3.62 10.15 13.76
C ILE A 36 4.17 11.29 12.91
N PHE A 37 4.02 11.22 11.58
CA PHE A 37 4.54 12.24 10.67
C PHE A 37 3.91 13.60 10.89
N SER A 38 2.60 13.64 11.16
CA SER A 38 1.90 14.88 11.49
C SER A 38 2.38 15.48 12.82
N GLU A 39 2.45 14.67 13.89
CA GLU A 39 2.87 15.12 15.22
C GLU A 39 4.33 15.60 15.27
N THR A 40 5.18 15.05 14.41
CA THR A 40 6.62 15.37 14.35
C THR A 40 6.99 16.35 13.24
N ASN A 41 6.02 16.87 12.48
CA ASN A 41 6.23 17.72 11.29
C ASN A 41 7.17 17.10 10.24
N LEU A 42 7.17 15.76 10.11
CA LEU A 42 7.99 15.03 9.12
C LEU A 42 7.33 14.96 7.73
N GLU A 43 6.10 15.43 7.58
CA GLU A 43 5.34 15.38 6.31
C GLU A 43 6.06 16.06 5.14
N ASN A 44 6.80 17.13 5.42
CA ASN A 44 7.53 17.91 4.41
C ASN A 44 9.02 17.55 4.33
N LEU A 45 9.48 16.55 5.10
CA LEU A 45 10.86 16.12 5.06
C LEU A 45 11.06 15.19 3.86
N ASP A 46 12.08 15.49 3.06
CA ASP A 46 12.50 14.59 1.99
C ASP A 46 13.18 13.36 2.60
N LEU A 47 12.39 12.32 2.85
CA LEU A 47 12.88 11.04 3.36
C LEU A 47 13.72 10.37 2.27
N PRO A 48 14.90 9.81 2.62
CA PRO A 48 15.75 9.15 1.65
C PRO A 48 15.01 7.99 0.99
N ASP A 49 15.29 7.70 -0.28
CA ASP A 49 14.59 6.65 -1.03
C ASP A 49 14.76 5.25 -0.42
N ALA A 50 15.83 5.05 0.35
CA ALA A 50 16.05 3.82 1.11
C ALA A 50 15.21 3.74 2.41
N CYS A 51 14.44 4.77 2.76
CA CYS A 51 13.63 4.79 3.98
C CYS A 51 12.41 3.87 3.83
N PRO A 52 12.30 2.78 4.61
CA PRO A 52 11.17 1.85 4.49
C PRO A 52 9.85 2.45 4.98
N LEU A 53 9.89 3.57 5.71
CA LEU A 53 8.72 4.25 6.24
C LEU A 53 8.23 5.39 5.36
N LYS A 54 8.89 5.65 4.21
CA LYS A 54 8.46 6.68 3.27
C LYS A 54 7.02 6.36 2.80
N PRO A 55 6.10 7.35 2.73
CA PRO A 55 4.72 7.09 2.30
C PRO A 55 4.63 6.41 0.93
N SER A 56 5.60 6.67 0.05
CA SER A 56 5.73 6.03 -1.26
C SER A 56 6.07 4.54 -1.20
N MET A 57 6.34 3.96 -0.03
CA MET A 57 6.57 2.53 0.17
C MET A 57 5.28 1.78 0.53
N ASP A 58 4.15 2.48 0.71
CA ASP A 58 2.88 1.83 1.03
C ASP A 58 2.31 1.11 -0.19
N TYR A 59 2.48 -0.21 -0.18
CA TYR A 59 2.11 -1.14 -1.25
C TYR A 59 0.64 -1.08 -1.67
N PHE A 60 -0.28 -0.78 -0.75
CA PHE A 60 -1.73 -0.79 -1.02
C PHE A 60 -2.33 0.62 -1.12
N SER A 61 -1.51 1.67 -1.03
CA SER A 61 -1.95 3.08 -1.05
C SER A 61 -2.92 3.38 -2.18
N ILE A 62 -2.46 3.19 -3.41
CA ILE A 62 -3.21 3.55 -4.62
C ILE A 62 -4.52 2.76 -4.71
N GLN A 63 -4.54 1.47 -4.39
CA GLN A 63 -5.78 0.68 -4.45
C GLN A 63 -6.78 1.09 -3.37
N ASP A 64 -6.30 1.41 -2.16
CA ASP A 64 -7.16 1.89 -1.09
C ASP A 64 -7.78 3.25 -1.42
N ASP A 65 -7.05 4.13 -2.11
CA ASP A 65 -7.58 5.42 -2.59
C ASP A 65 -8.67 5.24 -3.66
N MET A 66 -8.69 4.10 -4.36
CA MET A 66 -9.71 3.75 -5.36
C MET A 66 -10.91 3.01 -4.76
N LEU A 67 -10.98 2.87 -3.44
CA LEU A 67 -12.09 2.27 -2.72
C LEU A 67 -13.15 3.35 -2.42
N ILE A 68 -14.04 3.62 -3.38
CA ILE A 68 -15.00 4.73 -3.28
C ILE A 68 -16.29 4.25 -2.61
N LYS A 69 -16.62 4.77 -1.42
CA LYS A 69 -17.92 4.53 -0.76
C LYS A 69 -18.93 5.61 -1.15
N ASN A 70 -19.86 5.27 -2.04
CA ASN A 70 -20.94 6.17 -2.43
C ASN A 70 -22.06 6.21 -1.36
N HIS A 71 -22.49 5.03 -0.89
CA HIS A 71 -23.51 4.85 0.16
C HIS A 71 -23.21 3.59 0.99
N GLU A 72 -24.08 3.25 1.96
CA GLU A 72 -23.89 2.09 2.86
C GLU A 72 -23.61 0.78 2.09
N TYR A 73 -24.37 0.54 1.02
CA TYR A 73 -24.31 -0.67 0.20
C TYR A 73 -23.87 -0.41 -1.25
N ASN A 74 -23.15 0.69 -1.49
CA ASN A 74 -22.70 1.06 -2.82
C ASN A 74 -21.24 1.48 -2.76
N TRP A 75 -20.39 0.55 -3.17
CA TRP A 75 -18.95 0.71 -3.32
C TRP A 75 -18.58 0.71 -4.79
N GLU A 76 -17.71 1.60 -5.21
CA GLU A 76 -17.31 1.77 -6.60
C GLU A 76 -15.80 1.65 -6.76
N CYS A 77 -15.40 0.91 -7.79
CA CYS A 77 -14.01 0.80 -8.19
C CYS A 77 -13.56 2.08 -8.88
N GLY A 78 -12.66 2.85 -8.27
CA GLY A 78 -12.11 4.06 -8.87
C GLY A 78 -11.37 3.84 -10.20
N PHE A 79 -10.87 2.63 -10.48
CA PHE A 79 -10.16 2.33 -11.73
C PHE A 79 -11.09 2.11 -12.93
N CYS A 80 -12.27 1.51 -12.74
CA CYS A 80 -13.14 1.10 -13.86
C CYS A 80 -14.64 1.40 -13.66
N GLY A 81 -15.03 2.01 -12.55
CA GLY A 81 -16.42 2.40 -12.25
C GLY A 81 -17.36 1.24 -11.90
N LYS A 82 -16.87 0.00 -11.81
CA LYS A 82 -17.71 -1.14 -11.41
C LYS A 82 -18.17 -0.99 -9.96
N ARG A 83 -19.45 -1.29 -9.71
CA ARG A 83 -20.07 -1.18 -8.38
C ARG A 83 -20.24 -2.53 -7.69
N PHE A 84 -20.19 -2.48 -6.36
CA PHE A 84 -20.24 -3.62 -5.45
C PHE A 84 -21.11 -3.28 -4.24
N TYR A 85 -21.75 -4.30 -3.69
CA TYR A 85 -22.60 -4.14 -2.51
C TYR A 85 -21.79 -3.88 -1.24
N ASP A 86 -20.58 -4.43 -1.14
CA ASP A 86 -19.71 -4.37 0.03
C ASP A 86 -18.25 -4.14 -0.38
N ALA A 87 -17.49 -3.45 0.48
CA ALA A 87 -16.07 -3.17 0.28
C ALA A 87 -15.26 -4.45 0.07
N HIS A 88 -15.60 -5.54 0.77
CA HIS A 88 -14.90 -6.82 0.64
C HIS A 88 -14.92 -7.34 -0.80
N PHE A 89 -16.04 -7.21 -1.51
CA PHE A 89 -16.14 -7.65 -2.89
C PHE A 89 -15.37 -6.74 -3.85
N LEU A 90 -15.28 -5.45 -3.54
CA LEU A 90 -14.46 -4.51 -4.29
C LEU A 90 -12.96 -4.79 -4.10
N GLU A 91 -12.52 -5.05 -2.87
CA GLU A 91 -11.12 -5.42 -2.59
C GLU A 91 -10.73 -6.71 -3.30
N LYS A 92 -11.59 -7.74 -3.24
CA LYS A 92 -11.39 -8.98 -3.99
C LYS A 92 -11.37 -8.71 -5.51
N HIS A 93 -12.12 -7.73 -6.01
CA HIS A 93 -12.05 -7.33 -7.42
C HIS A 93 -10.68 -6.74 -7.77
N PHE A 94 -10.05 -5.96 -6.88
CA PHE A 94 -8.69 -5.47 -7.10
C PHE A 94 -7.70 -6.62 -7.27
N ASP A 95 -7.74 -7.61 -6.38
CA ASP A 95 -6.81 -8.76 -6.44
C ASP A 95 -6.97 -9.57 -7.76
N ASN A 96 -8.18 -9.62 -8.31
CA ASN A 96 -8.48 -10.40 -9.51
C ASN A 96 -8.33 -9.64 -10.83
N ARG A 97 -8.51 -8.31 -10.83
CA ARG A 97 -8.67 -7.51 -12.06
C ARG A 97 -7.77 -6.28 -12.14
N HIS A 98 -7.17 -5.87 -11.02
CA HIS A 98 -6.29 -4.72 -10.91
C HIS A 98 -5.04 -5.07 -10.08
N ASN A 99 -4.53 -6.30 -10.16
CA ASN A 99 -3.35 -6.70 -9.39
C ASN A 99 -2.10 -5.94 -9.85
N GLU A 100 -2.07 -5.52 -11.11
CA GLU A 100 -0.99 -4.76 -11.72
C GLU A 100 -0.83 -3.38 -11.09
N THR A 101 -1.89 -2.84 -10.46
CA THR A 101 -1.85 -1.50 -9.85
C THR A 101 -1.08 -1.48 -8.53
N LEU A 102 -0.68 -2.65 -8.00
CA LEU A 102 0.20 -2.75 -6.84
C LEU A 102 1.64 -2.32 -7.16
N LEU A 103 2.05 -2.39 -8.43
CA LEU A 103 3.38 -2.00 -8.88
C LEU A 103 3.52 -0.49 -9.13
N LEU A 104 2.44 0.28 -8.98
CA LEU A 104 2.43 1.73 -9.20
C LEU A 104 3.05 2.51 -8.02
N VAL A 105 3.34 1.81 -6.92
CA VAL A 105 3.99 2.34 -5.72
C VAL A 105 5.43 2.73 -6.05
N GLY A 106 5.66 4.02 -6.30
CA GLY A 106 6.95 4.60 -6.67
C GLY A 106 7.04 5.22 -8.07
N THR A 107 6.01 5.11 -8.92
CA THR A 107 6.02 5.70 -10.28
C THR A 107 4.90 6.70 -10.55
N VAL A 108 3.92 6.79 -9.65
CA VAL A 108 2.74 7.63 -9.85
C VAL A 108 2.61 8.55 -8.65
N ASN A 109 2.77 9.86 -8.86
CA ASN A 109 2.20 10.83 -7.93
C ASN A 109 0.70 10.55 -7.90
N PRO A 110 0.09 10.24 -6.74
CA PRO A 110 -1.35 10.15 -6.68
C PRO A 110 -1.93 11.46 -7.22
N PRO A 111 -2.92 11.42 -8.12
CA PRO A 111 -3.56 12.64 -8.56
C PRO A 111 -4.08 13.37 -7.31
N ALA A 112 -3.62 14.61 -7.15
CA ALA A 112 -4.15 15.51 -6.14
C ALA A 112 -5.64 15.71 -6.45
N TYR A 113 -6.50 14.96 -5.79
CA TYR A 113 -7.93 15.19 -5.81
C TYR A 113 -8.31 15.95 -4.54
N PHE A 114 -9.03 17.05 -4.79
CA PHE A 114 -9.59 18.03 -3.87
C PHE A 114 -10.31 17.45 -2.65
#